data_AF-A0A1W9KQU9-F1
#
_entry.id   AF-A0A1W9KQU9-F1
#
_cell.length_a   1.000
_cell.length_b   1.000
_cell.length_c   1.000
_cell.angle_alpha   90.00
_cell.angle_beta   90.00
_cell.angle_gamma   90.00
#
_symmetry.space_group_name_H-M   'P 1'
#
loop_
_entity.id
_entity.type
_entity.pdbx_description
1 polymer ?
#
loop_
_entity_poly.entity_id
_entity_poly.type
_entity_poly.pdbx_seq_one_letter_code
_entity_poly.pdbx_strand_id
1 'polypeptide(L)'
;MPKTSVKPTGTDWERVKREAAQDAPIAHTATDGPYDPNNAAAVSAYWQQASIKRGRGRPAVAVKRPTLNMRVDPDVLDAFKATGPGWQTRINAALRDAVEHGLVTE
;
A
#
# COMPACT_ATOMS: atom_id res chain seq x y z
N MET A 1 42.87 6.72 -8.56
CA MET A 1 41.59 6.84 -9.31
C MET A 1 40.47 6.40 -8.39
N PRO A 2 39.53 7.26 -7.97
CA PRO A 2 38.41 6.80 -7.15
C PRO A 2 37.38 6.14 -8.05
N LYS A 3 37.09 4.85 -7.82
CA LYS A 3 35.96 4.16 -8.47
C LYS A 3 34.71 4.40 -7.63
N THR A 4 33.97 5.46 -7.92
CA THR A 4 32.64 5.66 -7.32
C THR A 4 31.64 4.79 -8.08
N SER A 5 31.34 3.60 -7.56
CA SER A 5 30.22 2.79 -8.06
C SER A 5 28.92 3.38 -7.54
N VAL A 6 28.23 4.13 -8.38
CA VAL A 6 26.87 4.63 -8.08
C VAL A 6 25.92 3.45 -8.20
N LYS A 7 25.40 2.96 -7.07
CA LYS A 7 24.30 1.98 -7.09
C LYS A 7 23.03 2.70 -7.54
N PRO A 8 22.29 2.17 -8.52
CA PRO A 8 21.04 2.78 -8.96
C PRO A 8 20.03 2.80 -7.81
N THR A 9 19.37 3.95 -7.63
CA THR A 9 18.37 4.21 -6.57
C THR A 9 16.97 3.69 -6.91
N GLY A 10 16.79 3.05 -8.07
CA GLY A 10 15.53 2.49 -8.52
C GLY A 10 15.71 1.18 -9.29
N THR A 11 14.66 0.36 -9.29
CA THR A 11 14.60 -0.86 -10.09
C THR A 11 14.54 -0.50 -11.57
N ASP A 12 15.47 -1.03 -12.37
CA ASP A 12 15.42 -0.95 -13.82
C ASP A 12 14.31 -1.86 -14.36
N TRP A 13 13.14 -1.28 -14.60
CA TRP A 13 11.95 -1.98 -15.09
C TRP A 13 12.05 -2.44 -16.55
N GLU A 14 12.81 -1.73 -17.37
CA GLU A 14 12.98 -2.09 -18.79
C GLU A 14 13.86 -3.33 -18.92
N ARG A 15 14.88 -3.48 -18.07
CA ARG A 15 15.63 -4.74 -17.94
C ARG A 15 14.73 -5.90 -17.51
N VAL A 16 13.92 -5.71 -16.47
CA VAL A 16 13.04 -6.77 -15.94
C VAL A 16 12.04 -7.24 -17.00
N LYS A 17 11.42 -6.33 -17.75
CA LYS A 17 10.52 -6.69 -18.86
C LYS A 17 11.23 -7.49 -19.95
N ARG A 18 12.44 -7.07 -20.33
CA ARG A 18 13.24 -7.76 -21.34
C ARG A 18 13.60 -9.17 -20.91
N GLU A 19 14.01 -9.37 -19.67
CA GLU A 19 14.33 -10.69 -19.11
C GLU A 19 13.08 -11.58 -19.00
N ALA A 20 11.95 -11.03 -18.56
CA ALA A 20 10.69 -11.78 -18.50
C ALA A 20 10.23 -12.25 -19.89
N ALA A 21 10.44 -11.44 -20.94
CA ALA A 21 10.08 -11.81 -22.31
C ALA A 21 10.92 -12.96 -22.89
N GLN A 22 12.07 -13.27 -22.29
CA GLN A 22 12.93 -14.38 -22.73
C GLN A 22 12.44 -15.74 -22.22
N ASP A 23 11.56 -15.76 -21.21
CA ASP A 23 11.00 -16.97 -20.61
C ASP A 23 12.06 -18.05 -20.29
N ALA A 24 13.24 -17.60 -19.86
CA ALA A 24 14.35 -18.49 -19.58
C ALA A 24 14.04 -19.33 -18.33
N PRO A 25 14.40 -20.63 -18.32
CA PRO A 25 14.20 -21.47 -17.16
C PRO A 25 14.90 -20.90 -15.91
N ILE A 26 14.17 -20.89 -14.80
CA ILE A 26 14.67 -20.47 -13.50
C ILE A 26 15.58 -21.58 -12.98
N ALA A 27 16.79 -21.23 -12.55
CA ALA A 27 17.68 -22.20 -11.90
C ALA A 27 16.97 -22.78 -10.65
N HIS A 28 16.79 -24.09 -10.64
CA HIS A 28 16.12 -24.82 -9.56
C HIS A 28 16.82 -26.15 -9.29
N THR A 29 17.06 -26.45 -8.02
CA THR A 29 17.52 -27.73 -7.53
C THR A 29 16.47 -28.37 -6.63
N ALA A 30 16.52 -29.69 -6.43
CA ALA A 30 15.55 -30.39 -5.58
C ALA A 30 15.51 -29.91 -4.11
N THR A 31 16.48 -29.11 -3.67
CA THR A 31 16.54 -28.49 -2.34
C THR A 31 15.99 -27.06 -2.30
N ASP A 32 15.78 -26.41 -3.44
CA ASP A 32 15.43 -24.98 -3.49
C ASP A 32 13.94 -24.71 -3.22
N GLY A 33 13.08 -25.72 -3.29
CA GLY A 33 11.67 -25.51 -3.05
C GLY A 33 10.80 -26.76 -3.03
N PRO A 34 9.52 -26.59 -2.70
CA PRO A 34 8.55 -27.68 -2.61
C PRO A 34 8.03 -28.19 -3.97
N TYR A 35 8.37 -27.52 -5.07
CA TYR A 35 8.02 -27.91 -6.44
C TYR A 35 9.00 -27.28 -7.44
N ASP A 36 9.12 -27.86 -8.64
CA ASP A 36 9.90 -27.30 -9.75
C ASP A 36 9.11 -26.17 -10.45
N PRO A 37 9.61 -24.91 -10.43
CA PRO A 37 8.92 -23.78 -11.04
C PRO A 37 8.91 -23.81 -12.57
N ASN A 38 9.78 -24.60 -13.21
CA ASN A 38 9.83 -24.74 -14.66
C ASN A 38 8.91 -25.85 -15.19
N ASN A 39 8.22 -26.57 -14.30
CA ASN A 39 7.28 -27.62 -14.65
C ASN A 39 5.85 -27.19 -14.29
N ALA A 40 5.07 -26.83 -15.31
CA ALA A 40 3.70 -26.35 -15.14
C ALA A 40 2.78 -27.34 -14.39
N ALA A 41 2.97 -28.65 -14.56
CA ALA A 41 2.19 -29.65 -13.84
C ALA A 41 2.54 -29.71 -12.36
N ALA A 42 3.83 -29.59 -12.01
CA ALA A 42 4.29 -29.54 -10.62
C ALA A 42 3.78 -28.28 -9.91
N VAL A 43 3.87 -27.12 -10.59
CA VAL A 43 3.32 -25.85 -10.12
C VAL A 43 1.82 -26.01 -9.84
N SER A 44 1.06 -26.48 -10.82
CA SER A 44 -0.39 -26.64 -10.68
C SER A 44 -0.76 -27.58 -9.52
N ALA A 45 -0.13 -28.76 -9.44
CA ALA A 45 -0.40 -29.73 -8.40
C ALA A 45 -0.16 -29.17 -6.99
N TYR A 46 0.92 -28.42 -6.79
CA TYR A 46 1.22 -27.78 -5.51
C TYR A 46 0.18 -26.73 -5.14
N TRP A 47 -0.13 -25.82 -6.06
CA TRP A 47 -1.07 -24.73 -5.79
C TRP A 47 -2.53 -25.19 -5.65
N GLN A 48 -2.93 -26.30 -6.28
CA GLN A 48 -4.26 -26.91 -6.06
C GLN A 48 -4.46 -27.41 -4.62
N GLN A 49 -3.37 -27.78 -3.94
CA GLN A 49 -3.41 -28.28 -2.56
C GLN A 49 -3.09 -27.18 -1.53
N ALA A 50 -2.65 -26.00 -1.99
CA ALA A 50 -2.27 -24.91 -1.11
C ALA A 50 -3.49 -24.29 -0.42
N SER A 51 -3.44 -24.20 0.92
CA SER A 51 -4.47 -23.53 1.72
C SER A 51 -4.02 -22.11 2.09
N ILE A 52 -4.78 -21.10 1.68
CA ILE A 52 -4.52 -19.71 2.05
C ILE A 52 -5.09 -19.45 3.45
N LYS A 53 -4.24 -19.46 4.47
CA LYS A 53 -4.60 -18.93 5.79
C LYS A 53 -4.59 -17.41 5.72
N ARG A 54 -5.78 -16.79 5.60
CA ARG A 54 -5.90 -15.34 5.77
C ARG A 54 -5.54 -15.00 7.21
N GLY A 55 -4.43 -14.29 7.40
CA GLY A 55 -4.03 -13.78 8.71
C GLY A 55 -5.15 -12.95 9.33
N ARG A 56 -5.17 -12.87 10.66
CA ARG A 56 -6.11 -12.00 11.37
C ARG A 56 -5.86 -10.57 10.86
N GLY A 57 -6.88 -9.96 10.25
CA GLY A 57 -6.77 -8.58 9.77
C GLY A 57 -6.40 -7.62 10.91
N ARG A 58 -6.14 -6.35 10.58
CA ARG A 58 -5.93 -5.30 11.59
C ARG A 58 -7.00 -5.43 12.69
N PRO A 59 -6.63 -5.42 13.98
CA PRO A 59 -7.60 -5.49 15.07
C PRO A 59 -8.75 -4.52 14.83
N ALA A 60 -9.98 -5.00 15.03
CA ALA A 60 -11.16 -4.16 14.88
C ALA A 60 -11.06 -2.98 15.84
N VAL A 61 -11.11 -1.76 15.30
CA VAL A 61 -11.21 -0.54 16.11
C VAL A 61 -12.65 -0.42 16.59
N ALA A 62 -12.86 -0.24 17.90
CA ALA A 62 -14.20 -0.17 18.52
C ALA A 62 -15.07 0.94 17.92
N VAL A 63 -14.47 2.09 17.58
CA VAL A 63 -15.14 3.19 16.88
C VAL A 63 -14.33 3.55 15.64
N LYS A 64 -14.87 3.23 14.46
CA LYS A 64 -14.28 3.65 13.19
C LYS A 64 -14.56 5.14 13.00
N ARG A 65 -13.53 5.92 12.64
CA ARG A 65 -13.73 7.31 12.21
C ARG A 65 -14.60 7.28 10.95
N PRO A 66 -15.82 7.85 10.97
CA PRO A 66 -16.68 7.87 9.80
C PRO A 66 -16.09 8.80 8.73
N THR A 67 -16.36 8.47 7.47
CA THR A 67 -16.04 9.37 6.35
C THR A 67 -17.02 10.54 6.38
N LEU A 68 -16.49 11.77 6.37
CA LEU A 68 -17.30 12.98 6.24
C LEU A 68 -17.44 13.33 4.75
N ASN A 69 -18.62 13.11 4.18
CA ASN A 69 -18.94 13.52 2.81
C ASN A 69 -19.82 14.77 2.85
N MET A 70 -19.22 15.95 2.69
CA MET A 70 -19.91 17.23 2.69
C MET A 70 -19.26 18.19 1.68
N ARG A 71 -20.03 19.20 1.25
CA ARG A 71 -19.49 20.33 0.48
C ARG A 71 -18.92 21.37 1.44
N VAL A 72 -17.80 21.96 1.06
CA VAL A 72 -17.12 23.04 1.79
C VAL A 72 -16.78 24.11 0.76
N ASP A 73 -16.85 25.38 1.15
CA ASP A 73 -16.48 26.47 0.26
C ASP A 73 -15.00 26.36 -0.17
N PRO A 74 -14.67 26.69 -1.43
CA PRO A 74 -13.33 26.48 -1.97
C PRO A 74 -12.23 27.21 -1.20
N ASP A 75 -12.50 28.43 -0.77
CA ASP A 75 -11.58 29.29 -0.01
C ASP A 75 -11.24 28.68 1.37
N VAL A 76 -12.23 28.13 2.06
CA VAL A 76 -12.04 27.41 3.32
C VAL A 76 -11.17 26.17 3.11
N LEU A 77 -11.44 25.39 2.07
CA LEU A 77 -10.65 24.20 1.75
C LEU A 77 -9.20 24.55 1.43
N ASP A 78 -8.98 25.60 0.65
CA ASP A 78 -7.65 26.05 0.25
C ASP A 78 -6.86 26.62 1.43
N ALA A 79 -7.52 27.37 2.33
CA ALA A 79 -6.92 27.83 3.58
C ALA A 79 -6.42 26.65 4.44
N PHE A 80 -7.22 25.59 4.59
CA PHE A 80 -6.77 24.41 5.31
C PHE A 80 -5.64 23.69 4.55
N LYS A 81 -5.73 23.47 3.24
CA LYS A 81 -4.66 22.81 2.48
C LYS A 81 -3.33 23.55 2.55
N ALA A 82 -3.34 24.88 2.56
CA ALA A 82 -2.15 25.72 2.68
C ALA A 82 -1.37 25.48 3.97
N THR A 83 -2.01 24.95 5.02
CA THR A 83 -1.34 24.56 6.27
C THR A 83 -0.42 23.33 6.12
N GLY A 84 -0.40 22.68 4.96
CA GLY A 84 0.49 21.57 4.64
C GLY A 84 0.00 20.20 5.11
N PRO A 85 0.90 19.21 5.26
CA PRO A 85 0.55 17.87 5.72
C PRO A 85 -0.25 17.90 7.04
N GLY A 86 -1.29 17.07 7.13
CA GLY A 86 -2.16 17.00 8.30
C GLY A 86 -3.33 18.00 8.34
N TRP A 87 -3.60 18.72 7.24
CA TRP A 87 -4.72 19.67 7.19
C TRP A 87 -6.08 19.03 7.49
N GLN A 88 -6.29 17.76 7.12
CA GLN A 88 -7.50 17.00 7.46
C GLN A 88 -7.65 16.75 8.97
N THR A 89 -6.54 16.58 9.69
CA THR A 89 -6.56 16.47 11.15
C THR A 89 -6.92 17.82 11.78
N ARG A 90 -6.40 18.92 11.22
CA ARG A 90 -6.70 20.28 11.68
C ARG A 90 -8.16 20.67 11.48
N ILE A 91 -8.75 20.40 10.31
CA ILE A 91 -10.19 20.68 10.08
C ILE A 91 -11.06 19.84 11.03
N ASN A 92 -10.70 18.59 11.31
CA ASN A 92 -11.42 17.78 12.28
C ASN A 92 -11.28 18.31 13.73
N ALA A 93 -10.16 18.93 14.08
CA ALA A 93 -10.00 19.58 15.39
C ALA A 93 -10.89 20.82 15.50
N ALA A 94 -10.95 21.66 14.45
CA ALA A 94 -11.85 22.80 14.39
C ALA A 94 -13.33 22.39 14.49
N LEU A 95 -13.73 21.30 13.82
CA LEU A 95 -15.10 20.77 13.95
C LEU A 95 -15.43 20.26 15.35
N ARG A 96 -14.44 19.72 16.09
CA ARG A 96 -14.63 19.33 17.49
C ARG A 96 -14.77 20.53 18.40
N ASP A 97 -13.89 21.49 18.23
CA ASP A 97 -13.88 22.74 19.00
C ASP A 97 -15.22 23.48 18.82
N ALA A 98 -15.73 23.55 17.59
CA ALA A 98 -17.05 24.06 17.28
C ALA A 98 -18.18 23.37 18.07
N VAL A 99 -18.16 22.04 18.15
CA VAL A 99 -19.15 21.25 18.90
C VAL A 99 -19.03 21.53 20.40
N GLU A 100 -17.81 21.58 20.95
CA GLU A 100 -17.56 21.88 22.36
C GLU A 100 -18.02 23.28 22.77
N HIS A 101 -17.88 24.25 21.88
CA HIS A 101 -18.31 25.64 22.09
C HIS A 101 -19.80 25.89 21.74
N GLY A 102 -20.60 24.84 21.57
CA GLY A 102 -22.06 24.95 21.49
C GLY A 102 -22.62 25.32 20.11
N LEU A 103 -21.87 25.12 19.02
CA LEU A 103 -22.50 25.16 17.67
C LEU A 103 -23.51 24.02 17.47
N VAL A 104 -23.53 23.05 18.38
CA VAL A 104 -24.50 21.94 18.43
C VAL A 104 -25.09 21.86 19.85
N THR A 105 -25.75 22.93 20.30
CA THR A 105 -26.70 22.85 21.43
C THR A 105 -28.11 22.71 20.88
N GLU A 106 -28.85 21.70 21.37
CA GLU A 106 -30.30 21.59 21.22
C GLU A 106 -31.05 22.75 21.90
#